data_AF-A0AB34KI76-F1
#
_entry.id   AF-A0AB34KI76-F1
#
_cell.length_a   1.000
_cell.length_b   1.000
_cell.length_c   1.000
_cell.angle_alpha   90.00
_cell.angle_beta   90.00
_cell.angle_gamma   90.00
#
_symmetry.space_group_name_H-M   'P 1'
#
loop_
_entity.id
_entity.type
_entity.pdbx_description
1 polymer ?
#
loop_
_entity_poly.entity_id
_entity_poly.type
_entity_poly.pdbx_seq_one_letter_code
_entity_poly.pdbx_strand_id
1 'polypeptide(L)'
;MSLDGPHIDDLAERELSACPSPAESPSRSSSTSRMLPPRPKPGALSLLFSQDVASDWWLESQLLFMTAITGILDAITFTEYHVFTTKQTGNFLNIALYVFSKERLAPKIEQTIAVSISSFLIGSFIFGQLAHKVRTRKRGWLIMTTLFQATLVLVVALIARSGVRGDGTGPRALAIVGLLSFAQAGQVSLAIGVGMAELNTTMITGAIISTLGDPNIFRRSNHARDRRILFVVFYLAGCFGGTAMDVNTSWTFFLAFGMKMAVCASFLFTPGMVADLEKQDDKGTATPVSHILWGD
;
A
#
# COMPACT_ATOMS: atom_id res chain seq x y z
N MET A 1 69.53 -13.54 31.94
CA MET A 1 68.70 -13.44 33.16
C MET A 1 67.29 -13.82 32.73
N SER A 2 67.00 -15.14 32.74
CA SER A 2 65.70 -15.70 32.41
C SER A 2 64.84 -15.73 33.67
N LEU A 3 63.57 -15.36 33.54
CA LEU A 3 62.54 -15.58 34.56
C LEU A 3 61.36 -16.26 33.85
N ASP A 4 61.24 -17.57 34.10
CA ASP A 4 60.08 -18.40 33.83
C ASP A 4 58.97 -18.08 34.86
N GLY A 5 57.72 -17.97 34.41
CA GLY A 5 56.52 -17.86 35.25
C GLY A 5 55.47 -18.89 34.82
N PRO A 6 54.65 -19.45 35.74
CA PRO A 6 53.87 -20.66 35.48
C PRO A 6 52.49 -20.43 34.87
N HIS A 7 52.01 -21.50 34.23
CA HIS A 7 50.77 -21.73 33.49
C HIS A 7 49.48 -21.55 34.30
N ILE A 8 48.44 -21.00 33.64
CA ILE A 8 47.09 -20.72 34.16
C ILE A 8 46.16 -21.89 33.82
N ASP A 9 46.47 -23.10 34.30
CA ASP A 9 45.61 -24.29 34.10
C ASP A 9 45.01 -24.83 35.42
N ASP A 10 45.33 -24.23 36.57
CA ASP A 10 44.97 -24.75 37.91
C ASP A 10 43.69 -24.17 38.55
N LEU A 11 42.84 -23.45 37.79
CA LEU A 11 41.62 -22.83 38.35
C LEU A 11 40.30 -23.51 37.93
N ALA A 12 40.33 -24.59 37.15
CA ALA A 12 39.12 -25.22 36.61
C ALA A 12 38.66 -26.50 37.36
N GLU A 13 39.45 -27.08 38.26
CA GLU A 13 39.14 -28.41 38.84
C GLU A 13 38.54 -28.41 40.26
N ARG A 14 38.15 -27.26 40.83
CA ARG A 14 37.71 -27.20 42.26
C ARG A 14 36.23 -26.98 42.55
N GLU A 15 35.36 -26.97 41.56
CA GLU A 15 33.89 -26.75 41.75
C GLU A 15 33.06 -27.90 41.14
N LEU A 16 33.47 -29.15 41.36
CA LEU A 16 32.73 -30.34 40.91
C LEU A 16 32.62 -31.38 42.02
N SER A 17 32.06 -30.98 43.16
CA SER A 17 31.77 -31.89 44.28
C SER A 17 30.83 -31.23 45.30
N ALA A 18 29.52 -31.19 45.03
CA ALA A 18 28.45 -31.30 46.03
C ALA A 18 27.06 -31.03 45.43
N CYS A 19 26.27 -32.08 45.17
CA CYS A 19 24.81 -32.03 45.36
C CYS A 19 24.23 -33.47 45.38
N PRO A 20 23.31 -33.79 46.32
CA PRO A 20 22.85 -35.16 46.54
C PRO A 20 21.72 -35.59 45.59
N SER A 21 21.59 -36.91 45.42
CA SER A 21 20.59 -37.63 44.61
C SER A 21 19.14 -37.35 45.02
N PRO A 22 18.18 -37.18 44.09
CA PRO A 22 16.77 -37.09 44.43
C PRO A 22 16.11 -38.49 44.46
N ALA A 23 15.46 -38.78 45.58
CA ALA A 23 14.64 -39.95 45.83
C ALA A 23 13.36 -39.97 44.97
N GLU A 24 12.94 -41.18 44.58
CA GLU A 24 11.62 -41.49 44.03
C GLU A 24 10.48 -41.20 45.02
N SER A 25 9.41 -40.55 44.56
CA SER A 25 8.01 -40.93 44.88
C SER A 25 7.02 -40.18 43.96
N PRO A 26 5.81 -40.74 43.73
CA PRO A 26 5.01 -40.49 42.54
C PRO A 26 3.91 -39.45 42.77
N SER A 27 3.71 -38.54 41.83
CA SER A 27 2.40 -37.91 41.64
C SER A 27 2.17 -37.61 40.16
N ARG A 28 1.30 -38.41 39.55
CA ARG A 28 0.65 -38.10 38.29
C ARG A 28 -0.20 -36.85 38.50
N SER A 29 0.29 -35.68 38.12
CA SER A 29 -0.58 -34.56 37.82
C SER A 29 -1.19 -34.82 36.44
N SER A 30 -2.44 -35.27 36.44
CA SER A 30 -3.28 -35.23 35.26
C SER A 30 -3.37 -33.79 34.78
N SER A 31 -2.59 -33.44 33.76
CA SER A 31 -2.80 -32.23 32.98
C SER A 31 -4.13 -32.39 32.27
N THR A 32 -5.21 -31.97 32.94
CA THR A 32 -6.51 -31.77 32.33
C THR A 32 -6.31 -30.72 31.24
N SER A 33 -6.13 -31.19 30.01
CA SER A 33 -6.09 -30.37 28.81
C SER A 33 -7.40 -29.60 28.79
N ARG A 34 -7.36 -28.33 29.20
CA ARG A 34 -8.52 -27.46 29.24
C ARG A 34 -8.91 -27.27 27.78
N MET A 35 -9.82 -28.09 27.27
CA MET A 35 -10.39 -27.95 25.94
C MET A 35 -10.97 -26.54 25.87
N LEU A 36 -10.26 -25.64 25.20
CA LEU A 36 -10.79 -24.33 24.85
C LEU A 36 -12.05 -24.58 24.01
N PRO A 37 -13.17 -23.89 24.29
CA PRO A 37 -14.37 -24.05 23.49
C PRO A 37 -14.02 -23.79 22.02
N PRO A 38 -14.55 -24.60 21.07
CA PRO A 38 -14.27 -24.40 19.66
C PRO A 38 -14.66 -22.96 19.29
N ARG A 39 -13.69 -22.20 18.75
CA ARG A 39 -13.97 -20.85 18.26
C ARG A 39 -15.14 -20.94 17.26
N PRO A 40 -16.15 -20.07 17.36
CA PRO A 40 -17.26 -20.07 16.41
C PRO A 40 -16.67 -19.95 15.00
N LYS A 41 -17.04 -20.88 14.11
CA LYS A 41 -16.56 -20.88 12.73
C LYS A 41 -16.99 -19.54 12.11
N PRO A 42 -16.05 -18.65 11.74
CA PRO A 42 -16.41 -17.39 11.12
C PRO A 42 -17.22 -17.67 9.85
N GLY A 43 -18.28 -16.88 9.62
CA GLY A 43 -19.06 -16.99 8.38
C GLY A 43 -18.17 -16.80 7.14
N ALA A 44 -18.55 -17.42 6.02
CA ALA A 44 -17.76 -17.41 4.78
C ALA A 44 -17.29 -16.01 4.34
N LEU A 45 -18.12 -14.98 4.54
CA LEU A 45 -17.77 -13.59 4.24
C LEU A 45 -16.67 -13.04 5.18
N SER A 46 -16.74 -13.35 6.47
CA SER A 46 -15.72 -12.91 7.45
C SER A 46 -14.36 -13.54 7.17
N LEU A 47 -14.36 -14.79 6.71
CA LEU A 47 -13.16 -15.47 6.22
C LEU A 47 -12.60 -14.79 4.97
N LEU A 48 -13.44 -14.51 3.97
CA LEU A 48 -13.05 -13.86 2.72
C LEU A 48 -12.38 -12.50 2.96
N PHE A 49 -12.96 -11.66 3.80
CA PHE A 49 -12.42 -10.32 4.09
C PHE A 49 -11.19 -10.36 4.99
N SER A 50 -11.04 -11.41 5.81
CA SER A 50 -9.89 -11.58 6.70
C SER A 50 -8.67 -12.20 6.02
N GLN A 51 -8.84 -12.75 4.81
CA GLN A 51 -7.79 -13.41 4.06
C GLN A 51 -6.78 -12.40 3.50
N ASP A 52 -5.50 -12.73 3.60
CA ASP A 52 -4.42 -11.97 2.98
C ASP A 52 -4.42 -12.23 1.47
N VAL A 53 -4.21 -11.20 0.67
CA VAL A 53 -4.21 -11.29 -0.80
C VAL A 53 -2.83 -11.76 -1.29
N ALA A 54 -2.83 -12.72 -2.22
CA ALA A 54 -1.59 -13.24 -2.81
C ALA A 54 -0.92 -12.19 -3.72
N SER A 55 0.40 -12.20 -3.78
CA SER A 55 1.17 -11.36 -4.70
C SER A 55 1.21 -12.02 -6.08
N ASP A 56 0.11 -11.90 -6.82
CA ASP A 56 -0.07 -12.46 -8.15
C ASP A 56 -0.20 -11.38 -9.23
N TRP A 57 -0.27 -11.81 -10.50
CA TRP A 57 -0.45 -10.92 -11.65
C TRP A 57 -1.77 -10.13 -11.59
N TRP A 58 -2.77 -10.62 -10.85
CA TRP A 58 -4.05 -9.95 -10.67
C TRP A 58 -3.90 -8.71 -9.79
N LEU A 59 -3.24 -8.87 -8.63
CA LEU A 59 -2.91 -7.77 -7.73
C LEU A 59 -2.00 -6.74 -8.40
N GLU A 60 -1.02 -7.20 -9.19
CA GLU A 60 -0.17 -6.32 -10.00
C GLU A 60 -1.01 -5.48 -10.98
N SER A 61 -1.91 -6.11 -11.71
CA SER A 61 -2.79 -5.41 -12.67
C SER A 61 -3.66 -4.36 -11.98
N GLN A 62 -4.23 -4.67 -10.81
CA GLN A 62 -5.02 -3.73 -10.01
C GLN A 62 -4.20 -2.50 -9.59
N LEU A 63 -2.96 -2.70 -9.12
CA LEU A 63 -2.07 -1.61 -8.74
C LEU A 63 -1.64 -0.77 -9.95
N LEU A 64 -1.42 -1.39 -11.12
CA LEU A 64 -1.14 -0.69 -12.37
C LEU A 64 -2.33 0.17 -12.82
N PHE A 65 -3.56 -0.35 -12.76
CA PHE A 65 -4.76 0.45 -13.04
C PHE A 65 -4.93 1.60 -12.05
N MET A 66 -4.68 1.38 -10.76
CA MET A 66 -4.67 2.46 -9.77
C MET A 66 -3.62 3.52 -10.07
N THR A 67 -2.45 3.11 -10.59
CA THR A 67 -1.40 4.02 -11.05
C THR A 67 -1.86 4.89 -12.21
N ALA A 68 -2.55 4.31 -13.21
CA ALA A 68 -3.14 5.07 -14.30
C ALA A 68 -4.19 6.08 -13.79
N ILE A 69 -5.05 5.69 -12.85
CA ILE A 69 -6.03 6.60 -12.24
C ILE A 69 -5.33 7.75 -11.50
N THR A 70 -4.24 7.46 -10.78
CA THR A 70 -3.42 8.49 -10.15
C THR A 70 -2.83 9.46 -11.18
N GLY A 71 -2.35 8.97 -12.33
CA GLY A 71 -1.89 9.81 -13.44
C GLY A 71 -2.99 10.72 -14.00
N ILE A 72 -4.21 10.20 -14.19
CA ILE A 72 -5.38 10.98 -14.62
C ILE A 72 -5.65 12.11 -13.63
N LEU A 73 -5.72 11.77 -12.34
CA LEU A 73 -6.04 12.71 -11.27
C LEU A 73 -4.95 13.77 -11.08
N ASP A 74 -3.68 13.41 -11.16
CA ASP A 74 -2.57 14.38 -11.10
C ASP A 74 -2.60 15.34 -12.30
N ALA A 75 -2.85 14.85 -13.52
CA ALA A 75 -2.90 15.71 -14.72
C ALA A 75 -4.05 16.72 -14.66
N ILE A 76 -5.26 16.28 -14.33
CA ILE A 76 -6.42 17.17 -14.25
C ILE A 76 -6.29 18.17 -13.08
N THR A 77 -5.73 17.73 -11.94
CA THR A 77 -5.57 18.62 -10.78
C THR A 77 -4.49 19.66 -10.98
N PHE A 78 -3.42 19.32 -11.69
CA PHE A 78 -2.41 20.30 -12.06
C PHE A 78 -2.95 21.30 -13.08
N THR A 79 -3.69 20.84 -14.08
CA THR A 79 -4.24 21.74 -15.13
C THR A 79 -5.25 22.74 -14.54
N GLU A 80 -6.14 22.27 -13.67
CA GLU A 80 -7.20 23.12 -13.09
C GLU A 80 -6.77 23.91 -11.84
N TYR A 81 -5.92 23.32 -10.99
CA TYR A 81 -5.62 23.87 -9.66
C TYR A 81 -4.12 24.12 -9.42
N HIS A 82 -3.28 23.82 -10.41
CA HIS A 82 -1.83 24.08 -10.42
C HIS A 82 -1.06 23.37 -9.30
N VAL A 83 -1.65 22.29 -8.77
CA VAL A 83 -1.07 21.46 -7.71
C VAL A 83 -1.24 19.98 -8.04
N PHE A 84 -0.31 19.16 -7.55
CA PHE A 84 -0.41 17.72 -7.68
C PHE A 84 -1.03 17.13 -6.42
N THR A 85 -2.07 16.31 -6.55
CA THR A 85 -2.69 15.71 -5.36
C THR A 85 -1.86 14.54 -4.79
N THR A 86 -1.02 13.91 -5.62
CA THR A 86 -0.14 12.81 -5.20
C THR A 86 1.32 13.22 -5.07
N LYS A 87 1.82 14.09 -5.97
CA LYS A 87 3.25 14.42 -6.08
C LYS A 87 3.65 15.59 -5.19
N GLN A 88 3.73 15.33 -3.89
CA GLN A 88 4.04 16.35 -2.89
C GLN A 88 5.42 17.00 -3.07
N THR A 89 6.42 16.30 -3.64
CA THR A 89 7.72 16.91 -3.99
C THR A 89 7.55 18.12 -4.92
N GLY A 90 6.64 18.03 -5.90
CA GLY A 90 6.33 19.15 -6.79
C GLY A 90 5.63 20.29 -6.04
N ASN A 91 4.75 19.98 -5.09
CA ASN A 91 4.10 21.00 -4.27
C ASN A 91 5.08 21.72 -3.34
N PHE A 92 6.07 21.03 -2.79
CA PHE A 92 7.15 21.67 -2.02
C PHE A 92 7.98 22.63 -2.89
N LEU A 93 8.26 22.27 -4.15
CA LEU A 93 8.86 23.19 -5.11
C LEU A 93 7.96 24.41 -5.36
N ASN A 94 6.65 24.20 -5.51
CA ASN A 94 5.69 25.29 -5.69
C ASN A 94 5.66 26.27 -4.50
N ILE A 95 5.95 25.84 -3.27
CA ILE A 95 6.13 26.75 -2.13
C ILE A 95 7.30 27.71 -2.39
N ALA A 96 8.45 27.18 -2.79
CA ALA A 96 9.64 28.01 -3.06
C ALA A 96 9.38 28.98 -4.21
N LEU A 97 8.74 28.52 -5.29
CA LEU A 97 8.34 29.37 -6.41
C LEU A 97 7.34 30.44 -5.98
N TYR A 98 6.42 30.13 -5.08
CA TYR A 98 5.47 31.13 -4.56
C TYR A 98 6.19 32.23 -3.78
N VAL A 99 7.21 31.88 -2.97
CA VAL A 99 7.97 32.86 -2.17
C VAL A 99 8.82 33.77 -3.06
N PHE A 100 9.51 33.22 -4.06
CA PHE A 100 10.51 33.96 -4.84
C PHE A 100 10.08 34.37 -6.24
N SER A 101 8.95 33.86 -6.74
CA SER A 101 8.52 34.04 -8.13
C SER A 101 6.99 34.05 -8.28
N LYS A 102 6.29 34.63 -7.29
CA LYS A 102 4.81 34.70 -7.24
C LYS A 102 4.17 35.18 -8.55
N GLU A 103 4.77 36.15 -9.21
CA GLU A 103 4.27 36.75 -10.47
C GLU A 103 4.18 35.74 -11.63
N ARG A 104 4.90 34.61 -11.55
CA ARG A 104 4.90 33.55 -12.58
C ARG A 104 3.89 32.43 -12.31
N LEU A 105 3.17 32.50 -11.18
CA LEU A 105 2.25 31.47 -10.73
C LEU A 105 0.80 31.91 -10.88
N ALA A 106 -0.10 30.93 -10.88
CA ALA A 106 -1.53 31.23 -10.86
C ALA A 106 -1.92 32.04 -9.60
N PRO A 107 -2.92 32.93 -9.71
CA PRO A 107 -3.43 33.66 -8.57
C PRO A 107 -3.88 32.73 -7.45
N LYS A 108 -3.59 33.09 -6.19
CA LYS A 108 -4.01 32.37 -4.97
C LYS A 108 -3.56 30.90 -4.86
N ILE A 109 -2.55 30.49 -5.63
CA ILE A 109 -2.01 29.13 -5.61
C ILE A 109 -1.51 28.71 -4.22
N GLU A 110 -1.13 29.64 -3.36
CA GLU A 110 -0.65 29.35 -2.00
C GLU A 110 -1.69 28.57 -1.19
N GLN A 111 -2.97 28.83 -1.41
CA GLN A 111 -4.04 28.17 -0.68
C GLN A 111 -4.20 26.72 -1.14
N THR A 112 -4.18 26.47 -2.45
CA THR A 112 -4.28 25.11 -3.00
C THR A 112 -3.05 24.28 -2.65
N ILE A 113 -1.85 24.87 -2.66
CA ILE A 113 -0.60 24.21 -2.23
C ILE A 113 -0.69 23.82 -0.75
N ALA A 114 -1.04 24.76 0.12
CA ALA A 114 -1.13 24.53 1.55
C ALA A 114 -2.16 23.44 1.89
N VAL A 115 -3.34 23.48 1.25
CA VAL A 115 -4.39 22.47 1.43
C VAL A 115 -3.94 21.11 0.91
N SER A 116 -3.32 21.03 -0.27
CA SER A 116 -2.85 19.76 -0.82
C SER A 116 -1.85 19.07 0.10
N ILE A 117 -0.81 19.79 0.53
CA ILE A 117 0.22 19.26 1.43
C ILE A 117 -0.39 18.86 2.76
N SER A 118 -1.17 19.75 3.40
CA SER A 118 -1.75 19.48 4.72
C SER A 118 -2.69 18.28 4.68
N SER A 119 -3.60 18.20 3.70
CA SER A 119 -4.51 17.07 3.55
C SER A 119 -3.77 15.76 3.23
N PHE A 120 -2.72 15.81 2.42
CA PHE A 120 -1.90 14.62 2.14
C PHE A 120 -1.14 14.14 3.38
N LEU A 121 -0.58 15.05 4.19
CA LEU A 121 0.12 14.70 5.43
C LEU A 121 -0.83 14.10 6.46
N ILE A 122 -2.00 14.73 6.68
CA ILE A 122 -3.04 14.20 7.57
C ILE A 122 -3.49 12.82 7.10
N GLY A 123 -3.76 12.66 5.80
CA GLY A 123 -4.12 11.37 5.20
C GLY A 123 -3.03 10.33 5.40
N SER A 124 -1.77 10.68 5.11
CA SER A 124 -0.63 9.77 5.27
C SER A 124 -0.47 9.30 6.71
N PHE A 125 -0.64 10.20 7.68
CA PHE A 125 -0.65 9.85 9.10
C PHE A 125 -1.80 8.90 9.44
N ILE A 126 -3.03 9.22 9.04
CA ILE A 126 -4.21 8.39 9.34
C ILE A 126 -4.07 7.00 8.71
N PHE A 127 -3.88 6.93 7.39
CA PHE A 127 -3.77 5.66 6.67
C PHE A 127 -2.55 4.84 7.10
N GLY A 128 -1.41 5.49 7.38
CA GLY A 128 -0.23 4.82 7.93
C GLY A 128 -0.49 4.20 9.30
N GLN A 129 -1.14 4.92 10.21
CA GLN A 129 -1.44 4.40 11.55
C GLN A 129 -2.52 3.32 11.53
N LEU A 130 -3.53 3.45 10.66
CA LEU A 130 -4.53 2.39 10.47
C LEU A 130 -3.92 1.14 9.85
N ALA A 131 -2.97 1.28 8.91
CA ALA A 131 -2.25 0.16 8.30
C ALA A 131 -1.44 -0.68 9.31
N HIS A 132 -0.92 -0.07 10.39
CA HIS A 132 -0.28 -0.83 11.47
C HIS A 132 -1.27 -1.65 12.29
N LYS A 133 -2.52 -1.15 12.45
CA LYS A 133 -3.58 -1.84 13.21
C LYS A 133 -4.25 -2.93 12.38
N VAL A 134 -4.50 -2.65 11.11
CA VAL A 134 -5.20 -3.52 10.17
C VAL A 134 -4.16 -4.03 9.17
N ARG A 135 -3.69 -5.27 9.36
CA ARG A 135 -2.69 -5.92 8.48
C ARG A 135 -2.91 -5.53 7.01
N THR A 136 -1.91 -4.91 6.40
CA THR A 136 -2.01 -4.17 5.14
C THR A 136 -2.38 -5.00 3.91
N ARG A 137 -2.24 -6.33 3.99
CA ARG A 137 -2.55 -7.26 2.90
C ARG A 137 -3.93 -7.90 2.98
N LYS A 138 -4.71 -7.62 4.03
CA LYS A 138 -6.06 -8.18 4.15
C LYS A 138 -6.97 -7.65 3.05
N ARG A 139 -7.71 -8.55 2.41
CA ARG A 139 -8.67 -8.20 1.34
C ARG A 139 -9.68 -7.16 1.79
N GLY A 140 -10.22 -7.31 3.00
CA GLY A 140 -11.17 -6.34 3.57
C GLY A 140 -10.57 -4.95 3.75
N TRP A 141 -9.29 -4.85 4.11
CA TRP A 141 -8.59 -3.56 4.19
C TRP A 141 -8.46 -2.92 2.81
N LEU A 142 -7.98 -3.67 1.81
CA LEU A 142 -7.83 -3.16 0.44
C LEU A 142 -9.16 -2.67 -0.14
N ILE A 143 -10.23 -3.44 0.05
CA ILE A 143 -11.59 -3.07 -0.41
C ILE A 143 -12.07 -1.82 0.33
N MET A 144 -12.02 -1.79 1.66
CA MET A 144 -12.55 -0.67 2.44
C MET A 144 -11.79 0.63 2.15
N THR A 145 -10.46 0.57 2.09
CA THR A 145 -9.63 1.74 1.80
C THR A 145 -9.84 2.22 0.36
N THR A 146 -9.94 1.32 -0.63
CA THR A 146 -10.19 1.69 -2.02
C THR A 146 -11.60 2.25 -2.21
N LEU A 147 -12.60 1.65 -1.57
CA LEU A 147 -13.99 2.13 -1.60
C LEU A 147 -14.13 3.51 -0.97
N PHE A 148 -13.48 3.72 0.18
CA PHE A 148 -13.46 5.03 0.83
C PHE A 148 -12.85 6.11 -0.09
N GLN A 149 -11.71 5.81 -0.73
CA GLN A 149 -11.12 6.72 -1.73
C GLN A 149 -12.05 6.97 -2.92
N ALA A 150 -12.72 5.93 -3.43
CA ALA A 150 -13.67 6.06 -4.53
C ALA A 150 -14.82 7.00 -4.15
N THR A 151 -15.37 6.86 -2.94
CA THR A 151 -16.39 7.78 -2.41
C THR A 151 -15.90 9.22 -2.35
N LEU A 152 -14.66 9.47 -1.92
CA LEU A 152 -14.09 10.81 -1.94
C LEU A 152 -13.97 11.37 -3.37
N VAL A 153 -13.54 10.55 -4.33
CA VAL A 153 -13.48 10.95 -5.75
C VAL A 153 -14.87 11.21 -6.33
N LEU A 154 -15.90 10.45 -5.91
CA LEU A 154 -17.29 10.72 -6.28
C LEU A 154 -17.77 12.06 -5.74
N VAL A 155 -17.52 12.35 -4.46
CA VAL A 155 -17.85 13.65 -3.85
C VAL A 155 -17.16 14.79 -4.61
N VAL A 156 -15.89 14.60 -4.97
CA VAL A 156 -15.15 15.55 -5.82
C VAL A 156 -15.82 15.73 -7.18
N ALA A 157 -16.23 14.65 -7.84
CA ALA A 157 -16.93 14.72 -9.13
C ALA A 157 -18.25 15.50 -9.03
N LEU A 158 -19.01 15.28 -7.95
CA LEU A 158 -20.26 16.00 -7.67
C LEU A 158 -20.00 17.49 -7.40
N ILE A 159 -19.01 17.81 -6.57
CA ILE A 159 -18.59 19.19 -6.32
C ILE A 159 -18.14 19.83 -7.62
N ALA A 160 -17.37 19.14 -8.46
CA ALA A 160 -16.90 19.62 -9.76
C ALA A 160 -18.02 19.76 -10.80
N ARG A 161 -19.15 19.07 -10.65
CA ARG A 161 -20.32 19.19 -11.53
C ARG A 161 -21.27 20.33 -11.13
N SER A 162 -21.42 20.59 -9.83
CA SER A 162 -22.47 21.48 -9.29
C SER A 162 -22.24 22.97 -9.48
N GLY A 163 -21.08 23.40 -9.98
CA GLY A 163 -20.74 24.80 -10.17
C GLY A 163 -20.08 25.08 -11.50
N VAL A 164 -20.10 26.35 -11.89
CA VAL A 164 -19.46 26.86 -13.11
C VAL A 164 -17.94 26.65 -13.05
N ARG A 165 -17.32 26.33 -14.18
CA ARG A 165 -15.85 26.21 -14.27
C ARG A 165 -15.24 27.56 -13.87
N GLY A 166 -14.46 27.55 -12.80
CA GLY A 166 -13.87 28.74 -12.19
C GLY A 166 -12.40 28.91 -12.57
N ASP A 167 -11.74 29.89 -11.96
CA ASP A 167 -10.31 30.20 -12.12
C ASP A 167 -9.38 29.23 -11.35
N GLY A 168 -9.89 28.08 -10.90
CA GLY A 168 -9.13 27.16 -10.06
C GLY A 168 -8.95 27.62 -8.61
N THR A 169 -9.64 28.67 -8.17
CA THR A 169 -9.51 29.22 -6.80
C THR A 169 -10.79 29.14 -5.97
N GLY A 170 -10.68 29.49 -4.69
CA GLY A 170 -11.81 29.60 -3.77
C GLY A 170 -12.21 28.30 -3.06
N PRO A 171 -13.26 28.34 -2.21
CA PRO A 171 -13.59 27.24 -1.29
C PRO A 171 -13.83 25.90 -1.99
N ARG A 172 -14.39 25.94 -3.20
CA ARG A 172 -14.67 24.75 -4.02
C ARG A 172 -13.38 24.07 -4.48
N ALA A 173 -12.42 24.85 -5.00
CA ALA A 173 -11.12 24.34 -5.41
C ALA A 173 -10.37 23.73 -4.22
N LEU A 174 -10.38 24.41 -3.07
CA LEU A 174 -9.78 23.91 -1.83
C LEU A 174 -10.42 22.60 -1.37
N ALA A 175 -11.75 22.49 -1.43
CA ALA A 175 -12.44 21.24 -1.11
C ALA A 175 -12.05 20.10 -2.06
N ILE A 176 -12.01 20.35 -3.37
CA ILE A 176 -11.60 19.35 -4.37
C ILE A 176 -10.16 18.89 -4.13
N VAL A 177 -9.22 19.83 -4.02
CA VAL A 177 -7.80 19.54 -3.81
C VAL A 177 -7.58 18.81 -2.49
N GLY A 178 -8.22 19.23 -1.41
CA GLY A 178 -8.08 18.61 -0.09
C GLY A 178 -8.61 17.17 -0.07
N LEU A 179 -9.82 16.94 -0.59
CA LEU A 179 -10.42 15.61 -0.67
C LEU A 179 -9.60 14.66 -1.55
N LEU A 180 -9.15 15.12 -2.72
CA LEU A 180 -8.31 14.31 -3.61
C LEU A 180 -6.93 14.03 -2.99
N SER A 181 -6.27 15.02 -2.40
CA SER A 181 -4.95 14.83 -1.78
C SER A 181 -5.03 13.85 -0.61
N PHE A 182 -6.10 13.91 0.19
CA PHE A 182 -6.37 12.93 1.23
C PHE A 182 -6.60 11.52 0.65
N ALA A 183 -7.39 11.39 -0.43
CA ALA A 183 -7.62 10.12 -1.09
C ALA A 183 -6.34 9.52 -1.70
N GLN A 184 -5.48 10.36 -2.29
CA GLN A 184 -4.20 9.93 -2.85
C GLN A 184 -3.22 9.48 -1.76
N ALA A 185 -3.21 10.12 -0.60
CA ALA A 185 -2.41 9.62 0.53
C ALA A 185 -2.78 8.17 0.89
N GLY A 186 -4.07 7.85 0.93
CA GLY A 186 -4.53 6.48 1.14
C GLY A 186 -4.12 5.52 0.01
N GLN A 187 -4.11 5.98 -1.24
CA GLN A 187 -3.69 5.17 -2.38
C GLN A 187 -2.22 4.80 -2.26
N VAL A 188 -1.38 5.79 -1.92
CA VAL A 188 0.06 5.62 -1.73
C VAL A 188 0.34 4.68 -0.55
N SER A 189 -0.35 4.87 0.59
CA SER A 189 -0.22 3.98 1.74
C SER A 189 -0.63 2.55 1.40
N LEU A 190 -1.67 2.35 0.59
CA LEU A 190 -2.10 1.03 0.13
C LEU A 190 -1.03 0.38 -0.76
N ALA A 191 -0.48 1.11 -1.73
CA ALA A 191 0.56 0.60 -2.62
C ALA A 191 1.82 0.17 -1.85
N ILE A 192 2.25 0.97 -0.88
CA ILE A 192 3.37 0.63 0.02
C ILE A 192 3.03 -0.59 0.88
N GLY A 193 1.83 -0.61 1.48
CA GLY A 193 1.40 -1.66 2.41
C GLY A 193 1.24 -3.04 1.78
N VAL A 194 0.92 -3.11 0.48
CA VAL A 194 0.89 -4.37 -0.27
C VAL A 194 2.30 -4.97 -0.44
N GLY A 195 3.37 -4.19 -0.26
CA GLY A 195 4.74 -4.69 -0.30
C GLY A 195 5.25 -4.97 -1.72
N MET A 196 4.57 -4.45 -2.75
CA MET A 196 5.11 -4.35 -4.11
C MET A 196 5.81 -3.00 -4.23
N ALA A 197 6.99 -2.87 -3.61
CA ALA A 197 7.75 -1.62 -3.52
C ALA A 197 8.04 -0.99 -4.91
N GLU A 198 8.07 -1.81 -5.95
CA GLU A 198 8.30 -1.44 -7.35
C GLU A 198 7.12 -0.70 -7.98
N LEU A 199 5.90 -0.86 -7.44
CA LEU A 199 4.66 -0.23 -7.91
C LEU A 199 4.24 0.95 -7.01
N ASN A 200 5.18 1.54 -6.28
CA ASN A 200 4.87 2.72 -5.49
C ASN A 200 4.62 3.93 -6.40
N THR A 201 3.35 4.32 -6.49
CA THR A 201 2.77 5.44 -7.27
C THR A 201 3.41 6.81 -7.07
N THR A 202 4.23 6.97 -6.03
CA THR A 202 4.91 8.24 -5.75
C THR A 202 6.27 8.40 -6.41
N MET A 203 6.98 7.31 -6.72
CA MET A 203 8.42 7.35 -7.06
C MET A 203 8.71 6.94 -8.50
N ILE A 204 8.09 7.61 -9.48
CA ILE A 204 8.38 7.36 -10.90
C ILE A 204 9.86 7.51 -11.25
N THR A 205 10.54 8.52 -10.69
CA THR A 205 11.99 8.72 -10.86
C THR A 205 12.77 7.51 -10.35
N GLY A 206 12.39 7.00 -9.17
CA GLY A 206 13.00 5.79 -8.60
C GLY A 206 12.80 4.58 -9.50
N ALA A 207 11.58 4.36 -10.00
CA ALA A 207 11.27 3.26 -10.92
C ALA A 207 12.10 3.34 -12.21
N ILE A 208 12.27 4.53 -12.80
CA ILE A 208 13.10 4.74 -14.00
C ILE A 208 14.56 4.40 -13.70
N ILE A 209 15.15 4.97 -12.64
CA ILE A 209 16.55 4.71 -12.27
C ILE A 209 16.76 3.22 -11.95
N SER A 210 15.87 2.62 -11.17
CA SER A 210 15.94 1.19 -10.84
C SER A 210 15.73 0.28 -12.05
N THR A 211 15.03 0.73 -13.09
CA THR A 211 14.88 -0.03 -14.34
C THR A 211 16.13 0.08 -15.20
N LEU A 212 16.62 1.31 -15.42
CA LEU A 212 17.77 1.58 -16.29
C LEU A 212 19.10 1.11 -15.68
N GLY A 213 19.21 1.08 -14.35
CA GLY A 213 20.35 0.55 -13.64
C GLY A 213 20.31 -0.96 -13.38
N ASP A 214 19.28 -1.68 -13.85
CA ASP A 214 19.19 -3.13 -13.62
C ASP A 214 20.27 -3.88 -14.43
N PRO A 215 21.19 -4.63 -13.80
CA PRO A 215 22.22 -5.39 -14.52
C PRO A 215 21.64 -6.46 -15.44
N ASN A 216 20.40 -6.90 -15.18
CA ASN A 216 19.65 -7.88 -15.97
C ASN A 216 18.61 -7.22 -16.89
N ILE A 217 18.77 -5.95 -17.26
CA ILE A 217 17.81 -5.22 -18.09
C ILE A 217 17.53 -5.90 -19.44
N PHE A 218 18.50 -6.58 -20.03
CA PHE A 218 18.34 -7.29 -21.32
C PHE A 218 17.98 -8.77 -21.18
N ARG A 219 17.84 -9.29 -19.95
CA ARG A 219 17.44 -10.68 -19.73
C ARG A 219 15.98 -10.87 -20.16
N ARG A 220 15.66 -11.97 -20.84
CA ARG A 220 14.30 -12.21 -21.38
C ARG A 220 13.21 -12.20 -20.31
N SER A 221 13.47 -12.78 -19.13
CA SER A 221 12.54 -12.78 -18.01
C SER A 221 13.12 -12.01 -16.84
N ASN A 222 12.43 -10.93 -16.45
CA ASN A 222 12.72 -10.14 -15.27
C ASN A 222 11.43 -9.44 -14.82
N HIS A 223 10.66 -10.12 -13.95
CA HIS A 223 9.38 -9.62 -13.46
C HIS A 223 9.50 -8.25 -12.76
N ALA A 224 10.60 -8.03 -12.04
CA ALA A 224 10.86 -6.77 -11.35
C ALA A 224 11.01 -5.59 -12.34
N ARG A 225 11.81 -5.79 -13.38
CA ARG A 225 11.96 -4.82 -14.48
C ARG A 225 10.61 -4.57 -15.16
N ASP A 226 9.89 -5.63 -15.53
CA ASP A 226 8.64 -5.52 -16.29
C ASP A 226 7.57 -4.74 -15.50
N ARG A 227 7.46 -4.98 -14.19
CA ARG A 227 6.58 -4.21 -13.30
C ARG A 227 6.91 -2.73 -13.28
N ARG A 228 8.19 -2.36 -13.18
CA ARG A 228 8.63 -0.95 -13.17
C ARG A 228 8.38 -0.27 -14.51
N ILE A 229 8.59 -0.96 -15.63
CA ILE A 229 8.29 -0.45 -16.97
C ILE A 229 6.77 -0.23 -17.11
N LEU A 230 5.97 -1.24 -16.77
CA LEU A 230 4.51 -1.15 -16.82
C LEU A 230 3.99 -0.03 -15.93
N PHE A 231 4.56 0.15 -14.74
CA PHE A 231 4.25 1.25 -13.84
C PHE A 231 4.41 2.62 -14.51
N VAL A 232 5.56 2.86 -15.16
CA VAL A 232 5.84 4.10 -15.88
C VAL A 232 4.84 4.28 -17.04
N VAL A 233 4.60 3.22 -17.83
CA VAL A 233 3.69 3.26 -18.97
C VAL A 233 2.25 3.55 -18.54
N PHE A 234 1.73 2.87 -17.52
CA PHE A 234 0.38 3.09 -17.02
C PHE A 234 0.21 4.48 -16.40
N TYR A 235 1.22 4.99 -15.68
CA TYR A 235 1.20 6.36 -15.18
C TYR A 235 1.11 7.37 -16.33
N LEU A 236 1.97 7.24 -17.35
CA LEU A 236 1.97 8.11 -18.51
C LEU A 236 0.67 8.04 -19.30
N ALA A 237 0.15 6.83 -19.55
CA ALA A 237 -1.13 6.62 -20.19
C ALA A 237 -2.26 7.31 -19.42
N GLY A 238 -2.23 7.23 -18.09
CA GLY A 238 -3.12 7.98 -17.22
C GLY A 238 -3.00 9.49 -17.39
N CYS A 239 -1.78 10.04 -17.38
CA CYS A 239 -1.57 11.48 -17.56
C CYS A 239 -2.05 11.99 -18.92
N PHE A 240 -1.74 11.27 -20.01
CA PHE A 240 -2.24 11.61 -21.35
C PHE A 240 -3.76 11.50 -21.42
N GLY A 241 -4.34 10.43 -20.88
CA GLY A 241 -5.79 10.26 -20.82
C GLY A 241 -6.49 11.37 -20.04
N GLY A 242 -5.95 11.74 -18.87
CA GLY A 242 -6.49 12.83 -18.05
C GLY A 242 -6.43 14.18 -18.74
N THR A 243 -5.31 14.47 -19.40
CA THR A 243 -5.12 15.72 -20.16
C THR A 243 -6.05 15.78 -21.39
N ALA A 244 -6.20 14.67 -22.12
CA ALA A 244 -7.09 14.59 -23.28
C ALA A 244 -8.57 14.83 -22.91
N MET A 245 -8.96 14.52 -21.67
CA MET A 245 -10.32 14.69 -21.16
C MET A 245 -10.57 16.02 -20.45
N ASP A 246 -9.58 16.91 -20.37
CA ASP A 246 -9.68 18.20 -19.65
C ASP A 246 -10.72 19.17 -20.25
N VAL A 247 -11.28 18.85 -21.42
CA VAL A 247 -12.44 19.57 -21.96
C VAL A 247 -13.61 19.58 -20.97
N ASN A 248 -13.77 18.52 -20.15
CA ASN A 248 -14.74 18.49 -19.07
C ASN A 248 -14.21 17.80 -17.80
N THR A 249 -13.61 18.60 -16.93
CA THR A 249 -13.05 18.23 -15.63
C THR A 249 -13.97 17.34 -14.79
N SER A 250 -15.29 17.63 -14.75
CA SER A 250 -16.22 16.84 -13.94
C SER A 250 -16.36 15.41 -14.46
N TRP A 251 -16.42 15.23 -15.79
CA TRP A 251 -16.49 13.89 -16.40
C TRP A 251 -15.20 13.11 -16.17
N THR A 252 -14.04 13.75 -16.16
CA THR A 252 -12.76 13.12 -15.81
C THR A 252 -12.79 12.55 -14.39
N PHE A 253 -13.36 13.27 -13.42
CA PHE A 253 -13.53 12.75 -12.06
C PHE A 253 -14.54 11.61 -11.97
N PHE A 254 -15.65 11.65 -12.72
CA PHE A 254 -16.58 10.52 -12.81
C PHE A 254 -15.94 9.28 -13.42
N LEU A 255 -15.10 9.44 -14.45
CA LEU A 255 -14.33 8.33 -15.02
C LEU A 255 -13.37 7.75 -13.97
N ALA A 256 -12.60 8.60 -13.29
CA ALA A 256 -11.68 8.15 -12.24
C ALA A 256 -12.41 7.41 -11.11
N PHE A 257 -13.60 7.87 -10.72
CA PHE A 257 -14.49 7.17 -9.80
C PHE A 257 -14.89 5.79 -10.33
N GLY A 258 -15.41 5.71 -11.56
CA GLY A 258 -15.83 4.45 -12.17
C GLY A 258 -14.68 3.43 -12.27
N MET A 259 -13.49 3.89 -12.66
CA MET A 259 -12.28 3.06 -12.69
C MET A 259 -11.88 2.58 -11.29
N LYS A 260 -11.92 3.43 -10.26
CA LYS A 260 -11.64 3.02 -8.87
C LYS A 260 -12.67 2.00 -8.36
N MET A 261 -13.95 2.16 -8.71
CA MET A 261 -14.99 1.19 -8.34
C MET A 261 -14.77 -0.15 -9.03
N ALA A 262 -14.36 -0.17 -10.30
CA ALA A 262 -14.01 -1.39 -11.01
C ALA A 262 -12.83 -2.12 -10.34
N VAL A 263 -11.77 -1.38 -9.97
CA VAL A 263 -10.66 -1.96 -9.20
C VAL A 263 -11.14 -2.46 -7.84
N CYS A 264 -11.96 -1.70 -7.13
CA CYS A 264 -12.51 -2.10 -5.84
C CYS A 264 -13.30 -3.43 -5.93
N ALA A 265 -14.15 -3.56 -6.94
CA ALA A 265 -14.90 -4.79 -7.20
C ALA A 265 -13.96 -5.96 -7.54
N SER A 266 -12.89 -5.69 -8.31
CA SER A 266 -11.93 -6.72 -8.70
C SER A 266 -11.18 -7.35 -7.52
N PHE A 267 -11.06 -6.64 -6.37
CA PHE A 267 -10.46 -7.21 -5.14
C PHE A 267 -11.28 -8.35 -4.55
N LEU A 268 -12.59 -8.42 -4.82
CA LEU A 268 -13.42 -9.54 -4.38
C LEU A 268 -13.01 -10.86 -5.04
N PHE A 269 -12.52 -10.78 -6.27
CA PHE A 269 -12.11 -11.93 -7.08
C PHE A 269 -10.62 -12.26 -6.96
N THR A 270 -9.85 -11.47 -6.22
CA THR A 270 -8.40 -11.72 -6.11
C THR A 270 -8.13 -12.97 -5.28
N PRO A 271 -7.29 -13.90 -5.75
CA PRO A 271 -6.88 -15.06 -4.97
C PRO A 271 -6.30 -14.65 -3.62
N GLY A 272 -6.78 -15.30 -2.56
CA GLY A 272 -6.18 -15.13 -1.25
C GLY A 272 -5.06 -16.14 -1.02
N MET A 273 -4.12 -15.80 -0.15
CA MET A 273 -3.12 -16.75 0.32
C MET A 273 -3.82 -17.88 1.07
N VAL A 274 -3.55 -19.12 0.67
CA VAL A 274 -3.82 -20.28 1.51
C VAL A 274 -2.72 -20.26 2.56
N ALA A 275 -3.09 -20.13 3.84
CA ALA A 275 -2.12 -20.31 4.90
C ALA A 275 -1.66 -21.77 4.82
N ASP A 276 -0.41 -22.02 4.44
CA ASP A 276 0.20 -23.33 4.63
C ASP A 276 0.11 -23.64 6.13
N LEU A 277 -0.84 -24.50 6.50
CA LEU A 277 -0.90 -25.13 7.81
C LEU A 277 0.18 -26.23 7.91
N GLU A 278 1.38 -25.97 7.38
CA GLU A 278 2.46 -26.95 7.34
C GLU A 278 3.69 -26.39 8.05
N LYS A 279 3.61 -26.41 9.38
CA LYS A 279 4.71 -26.76 10.27
C LYS A 279 4.20 -27.38 11.56
N GLN A 280 3.24 -28.30 11.45
CA GLN A 280 2.93 -29.25 12.51
C GLN A 280 2.17 -30.48 12.00
N ASP A 281 2.80 -31.30 11.14
CA ASP A 281 2.77 -32.75 11.38
C ASP A 281 3.80 -33.47 10.50
N ASP A 282 4.80 -34.01 11.18
CA ASP A 282 5.72 -35.02 10.64
C ASP A 282 4.97 -36.36 10.70
N LYS A 283 4.05 -36.59 9.74
CA LYS A 283 3.56 -37.90 9.26
C LYS A 283 2.40 -37.78 8.27
N GLY A 284 2.75 -37.81 7.00
CA GLY A 284 2.13 -38.63 5.95
C GLY A 284 0.61 -38.55 5.78
N THR A 285 0.16 -37.74 4.83
CA THR A 285 -0.63 -38.22 3.69
C THR A 285 -0.62 -37.18 2.58
N ALA A 286 -0.13 -37.57 1.40
CA ALA A 286 -0.19 -36.76 0.20
C ALA A 286 -1.66 -36.53 -0.20
N THR A 287 -2.03 -35.29 -0.53
CA THR A 287 -3.25 -35.03 -1.32
C THR A 287 -2.95 -34.07 -2.47
N PRO A 288 -3.62 -34.25 -3.62
CA PRO A 288 -3.13 -33.78 -4.90
C PRO A 288 -3.59 -32.35 -5.22
N VAL A 289 -2.84 -31.76 -6.15
CA VAL A 289 -3.09 -30.49 -6.82
C VAL A 289 -4.43 -30.52 -7.57
N SER A 290 -5.52 -30.13 -6.91
CA SER A 290 -6.73 -29.53 -7.51
C SER A 290 -7.79 -29.28 -6.43
N HIS A 291 -7.82 -28.09 -5.84
CA HIS A 291 -9.03 -27.60 -5.18
C HIS A 291 -9.09 -26.07 -5.27
N ILE A 292 -9.57 -25.60 -6.42
CA ILE A 292 -10.15 -24.27 -6.57
C ILE A 292 -11.48 -24.33 -5.83
N LEU A 293 -11.60 -23.60 -4.73
CA LEU A 293 -12.84 -23.46 -3.96
C LEU A 293 -13.70 -22.34 -4.56
N TRP A 294 -14.45 -22.70 -5.60
CA TRP A 294 -15.91 -22.51 -5.53
C TRP A 294 -16.46 -23.92 -5.29
N GLY A 295 -17.38 -24.06 -4.36
CA GLY A 295 -18.02 -25.36 -4.10
C GLY A 295 -18.81 -25.77 -5.34
N ASP A 296 -18.43 -26.93 -5.86
CA ASP A 296 -18.86 -27.65 -7.07
C ASP A 296 -18.31 -27.14 -8.41
#